data_AF-A0A3C1D1N4-F1
#
_entry.id   AF-A0A3C1D1N4-F1
#
_cell.length_a   1.000
_cell.length_b   1.000
_cell.length_c   1.000
_cell.angle_alpha   90.00
_cell.angle_beta   90.00
_cell.angle_gamma   90.00
#
_symmetry.space_group_name_H-M   'P 1'
#
loop_
_entity.id
_entity.type
_entity.pdbx_description
1 polymer ?
#
loop_
_entity_poly.entity_id
_entity_poly.type
_entity_poly.pdbx_seq_one_letter_code
_entity_poly.pdbx_strand_id
1 'polypeptide(L)'
;AAVVAEALWSAGVPRDVLALVDIDEGGLGQQLVSHPDVDRVILTGSFETASLFRSWRPDLPLLAETSGKNAMVIMPSADLDIAASDLIKSAFGHAGQKCSAASLAILVGPVGRSERFARQLVDAATSLRVGPPTDPRSEMGPVIEPPRGKLQWALTTLDEGEQWLVRPEPLDVGPEYAGRFFRPGIRVGVQPGSRVHLEEFFGPVLGIMHANSLGHAIELQNAVAYGLTAGLYTQNPDDLAMWLDRVEAGNLYVNRGITGAIVQRQPFGGWKRSSVGPGTKAGGPNYLIGLGKWRGTDAGAPSSTLHLRGLDSRITTVIEAAQASLDYPAFEWLRRAALSDAVAWNEEFGRVTDVSRLGVERNLFRYRPVEVAIRATGDATWQALLRVILAGIRTGSTTTVSAPVGLPAAVRRALSDQDVNVFVETEDEWLDRVARPEQDVADAVAGEPRPTRPPRVRLVGGADAVSALHSALAEAVGGDPDVAIYDNEVTTAGRIELLPFLHEQSITITAHRFGNPDAWSADVI
;
A
#
# COMPACT_ATOMS: atom_id res chain seq x y z
N ALA A 1 -12.73 -23.15 -2.48
CA ALA A 1 -11.55 -23.49 -3.31
C ALA A 1 -11.83 -24.60 -4.32
N ALA A 2 -12.29 -25.79 -3.89
CA ALA A 2 -12.55 -26.94 -4.77
C ALA A 2 -13.40 -26.63 -6.02
N VAL A 3 -14.56 -25.97 -5.84
CA VAL A 3 -15.44 -25.58 -6.97
C VAL A 3 -14.74 -24.66 -7.98
N VAL A 4 -13.86 -23.76 -7.51
CA VAL A 4 -13.10 -22.86 -8.39
C VAL A 4 -12.04 -23.63 -9.17
N ALA A 5 -11.31 -24.54 -8.51
CA ALA A 5 -10.33 -25.40 -9.17
C ALA A 5 -11.01 -26.29 -10.24
N GLU A 6 -12.17 -26.86 -9.94
CA GLU A 6 -12.96 -27.64 -10.89
C GLU A 6 -13.36 -26.83 -12.12
N ALA A 7 -13.80 -25.57 -11.93
CA ALA A 7 -14.13 -24.68 -13.03
C ALA A 7 -12.90 -24.37 -13.91
N LEU A 8 -11.74 -24.12 -13.30
CA LEU A 8 -10.49 -23.85 -14.03
C LEU A 8 -10.00 -25.07 -14.81
N TRP A 9 -10.05 -26.26 -14.22
CA TRP A 9 -9.71 -27.50 -14.93
C TRP A 9 -10.71 -27.79 -16.06
N SER A 10 -12.00 -27.55 -15.84
CA SER A 10 -13.04 -27.69 -16.87
C SER A 10 -12.86 -26.70 -18.02
N ALA A 11 -12.29 -25.52 -17.74
CA ALA A 11 -11.91 -24.52 -18.74
C ALA A 11 -10.60 -24.87 -19.50
N GLY A 12 -9.92 -25.95 -19.13
CA GLY A 12 -8.72 -26.46 -19.81
C GLY A 12 -7.39 -26.18 -19.13
N VAL A 13 -7.38 -25.63 -17.91
CA VAL A 13 -6.12 -25.51 -17.13
C VAL A 13 -5.64 -26.91 -16.75
N PRO A 14 -4.42 -27.33 -17.13
CA PRO A 14 -3.92 -28.66 -16.79
C PRO A 14 -3.74 -28.83 -15.27
N ARG A 15 -3.98 -30.04 -14.75
CA ARG A 15 -3.86 -30.35 -13.31
C ARG A 15 -2.41 -30.37 -12.80
N ASP A 16 -1.47 -30.59 -13.70
CA ASP A 16 -0.03 -30.47 -13.46
C ASP A 16 0.45 -29.00 -13.44
N VAL A 17 -0.37 -28.07 -13.94
CA VAL A 17 -0.14 -26.62 -13.84
C VAL A 17 -0.85 -26.01 -12.63
N LEU A 18 -2.07 -26.45 -12.33
CA LEU A 18 -2.86 -26.01 -11.18
C LEU A 18 -3.20 -27.18 -10.25
N ALA A 19 -2.49 -27.28 -9.12
CA ALA A 19 -2.81 -28.19 -8.03
C ALA A 19 -3.61 -27.46 -6.94
N LEU A 20 -4.68 -28.11 -6.45
CA LEU A 20 -5.36 -27.70 -5.22
C LEU A 20 -4.85 -28.58 -4.09
N VAL A 21 -4.28 -27.95 -3.06
CA VAL A 21 -3.74 -28.61 -1.88
C VAL A 21 -4.50 -28.10 -0.66
N ASP A 22 -5.14 -29.02 0.07
CA ASP A 22 -5.83 -28.75 1.33
C ASP A 22 -5.06 -29.45 2.44
N ILE A 23 -4.30 -28.67 3.21
CA ILE A 23 -3.37 -29.15 4.23
C ILE A 23 -3.61 -28.38 5.51
N ASP A 24 -3.30 -29.02 6.63
CA ASP A 24 -3.34 -28.35 7.92
C ASP A 24 -2.27 -27.25 8.04
N GLU A 25 -2.49 -26.33 8.96
CA GLU A 25 -1.53 -25.27 9.30
C GLU A 25 -0.32 -25.79 10.09
N GLY A 26 -0.12 -27.12 10.13
CA GLY A 26 0.95 -27.80 10.84
C GLY A 26 2.26 -27.83 10.06
N GLY A 27 3.09 -28.83 10.36
CA GLY A 27 4.43 -28.96 9.77
C GLY A 27 4.44 -29.07 8.25
N LEU A 28 3.37 -29.61 7.63
CA LEU A 28 3.29 -29.77 6.18
C LEU A 28 3.05 -28.42 5.48
N GLY A 29 2.19 -27.56 6.05
CA GLY A 29 1.97 -26.20 5.58
C GLY A 29 3.25 -25.36 5.64
N GLN A 30 3.98 -25.46 6.75
CA GLN A 30 5.29 -24.82 6.88
C GLN A 30 6.27 -25.30 5.80
N GLN A 31 6.41 -26.61 5.63
CA GLN A 31 7.31 -27.19 4.61
C GLN A 31 6.99 -26.72 3.20
N LEU A 32 5.70 -26.65 2.84
CA LEU A 32 5.28 -26.16 1.52
C LEU A 32 5.66 -24.70 1.32
N VAL A 33 5.31 -23.83 2.27
CA VAL A 33 5.53 -22.38 2.16
C VAL A 33 7.03 -22.04 2.15
N SER A 34 7.83 -22.71 2.98
CA SER A 34 9.27 -22.43 3.10
C SER A 34 10.13 -23.28 2.16
N HIS A 35 9.54 -24.04 1.22
CA HIS A 35 10.30 -24.91 0.34
C HIS A 35 11.26 -24.10 -0.55
N PRO A 36 12.52 -24.54 -0.76
CA PRO A 36 13.48 -23.81 -1.61
C PRO A 36 12.99 -23.64 -3.06
N ASP A 37 12.27 -24.62 -3.60
CA ASP A 37 11.72 -24.58 -4.96
C ASP A 37 10.45 -23.71 -5.11
N VAL A 38 9.92 -23.14 -4.01
CA VAL A 38 8.84 -22.15 -4.12
C VAL A 38 9.46 -20.80 -4.49
N ASP A 39 9.24 -20.40 -5.75
CA ASP A 39 9.71 -19.13 -6.29
C ASP A 39 8.95 -17.92 -5.72
N ARG A 40 7.70 -18.15 -5.27
CA ARG A 40 6.83 -17.08 -4.79
C ARG A 40 5.64 -17.58 -3.98
N VAL A 41 5.29 -16.84 -2.94
CA VAL A 41 4.03 -16.98 -2.22
C VAL A 41 3.18 -15.73 -2.43
N ILE A 42 1.92 -15.92 -2.82
CA ILE A 42 0.90 -14.86 -2.82
C ILE A 42 -0.03 -15.12 -1.65
N LEU A 43 -0.01 -14.23 -0.65
CA LEU A 43 -0.79 -14.33 0.56
C LEU A 43 -1.90 -13.28 0.57
N THR A 44 -3.09 -13.66 1.02
CA THR A 44 -4.11 -12.72 1.50
C THR A 44 -4.50 -13.14 2.90
N GLY A 45 -4.18 -12.31 3.90
CA GLY A 45 -4.27 -12.72 5.31
C GLY A 45 -3.81 -11.63 6.27
N SER A 46 -3.37 -12.01 7.46
CA SER A 46 -2.87 -11.05 8.45
C SER A 46 -1.39 -10.74 8.25
N PHE A 47 -0.96 -9.57 8.74
CA PHE A 47 0.46 -9.20 8.73
C PHE A 47 1.28 -10.20 9.57
N GLU A 48 0.71 -10.71 10.66
CA GLU A 48 1.34 -11.73 11.51
C GLU A 48 1.61 -13.03 10.76
N THR A 49 0.72 -13.46 9.86
CA THR A 49 0.97 -14.61 8.99
C THR A 49 2.11 -14.34 8.00
N ALA A 50 2.19 -13.12 7.44
CA ALA A 50 3.30 -12.74 6.58
C ALA A 50 4.64 -12.77 7.34
N SER A 51 4.67 -12.24 8.56
CA SER A 51 5.84 -12.32 9.46
C SER A 51 6.19 -13.77 9.80
N LEU A 52 5.19 -14.62 10.08
CA LEU A 52 5.41 -16.04 10.35
C LEU A 52 6.06 -16.75 9.15
N PHE A 53 5.58 -16.52 7.93
CA PHE A 53 6.15 -17.13 6.73
C PHE A 53 7.61 -16.70 6.51
N ARG A 54 7.91 -15.41 6.70
CA ARG A 54 9.28 -14.90 6.65
C ARG A 54 10.16 -15.40 7.80
N SER A 55 9.59 -15.72 8.96
CA SER A 55 10.37 -16.34 10.06
C SER A 55 10.87 -17.75 9.74
N TRP A 56 10.19 -18.46 8.82
CA TRP A 56 10.61 -19.79 8.36
C TRP A 56 11.64 -19.73 7.25
N ARG A 57 11.55 -18.71 6.39
CA ARG A 57 12.48 -18.44 5.30
C ARG A 57 12.59 -16.91 5.14
N PRO A 58 13.63 -16.27 5.73
CA PRO A 58 13.75 -14.80 5.74
C PRO A 58 13.74 -14.17 4.35
N ASP A 59 14.30 -14.85 3.35
CA ASP A 59 14.36 -14.41 1.95
C ASP A 59 13.15 -14.84 1.10
N LEU A 60 12.09 -15.41 1.70
CA LEU A 60 10.91 -15.91 0.99
C LEU A 60 10.31 -14.82 0.08
N PRO A 61 10.24 -15.02 -1.26
CA PRO A 61 9.61 -14.04 -2.14
C PRO A 61 8.09 -13.98 -1.89
N LEU A 62 7.68 -13.07 -1.01
CA LEU A 62 6.31 -12.95 -0.53
C LEU A 62 5.66 -11.69 -1.09
N LEU A 63 4.53 -11.89 -1.77
CA LEU A 63 3.56 -10.83 -2.08
C LEU A 63 2.37 -11.03 -1.14
N ALA A 64 2.14 -10.12 -0.20
CA ALA A 64 0.98 -10.24 0.68
C ALA A 64 0.08 -9.01 0.57
N GLU A 65 -1.21 -9.27 0.40
CA GLU A 65 -2.27 -8.31 0.66
C GLU A 65 -2.75 -8.56 2.09
N THR A 66 -2.33 -7.69 2.99
CA THR A 66 -2.62 -7.79 4.42
C THR A 66 -3.72 -6.82 4.81
N SER A 67 -4.27 -6.99 6.00
CA SER A 67 -5.51 -6.31 6.37
C SER A 67 -5.38 -4.78 6.54
N GLY A 68 -6.44 -4.11 7.00
CA GLY A 68 -6.49 -2.65 7.07
C GLY A 68 -7.16 -2.12 8.34
N LYS A 69 -6.86 -0.86 8.69
CA LYS A 69 -7.59 -0.12 9.73
C LYS A 69 -8.20 1.14 9.13
N ASN A 70 -9.21 0.93 8.30
CA ASN A 70 -9.69 1.96 7.38
C ASN A 70 -10.64 2.94 8.05
N ALA A 71 -10.54 4.21 7.64
CA ALA A 71 -11.37 5.29 8.17
C ALA A 71 -12.10 6.06 7.05
N MET A 72 -13.27 6.58 7.38
CA MET A 72 -13.99 7.57 6.56
C MET A 72 -14.03 8.91 7.28
N VAL A 73 -13.45 9.95 6.68
CA VAL A 73 -13.50 11.33 7.17
C VAL A 73 -14.79 11.99 6.66
N ILE A 74 -15.55 12.60 7.56
CA ILE A 74 -16.82 13.25 7.22
C ILE A 74 -16.75 14.74 7.57
N MET A 75 -16.69 15.57 6.53
CA MET A 75 -16.61 17.03 6.63
C MET A 75 -17.99 17.66 6.86
N PRO A 76 -18.06 18.87 7.45
CA PRO A 76 -19.33 19.61 7.58
C PRO A 76 -20.02 19.93 6.25
N SER A 77 -19.26 20.00 5.16
CA SER A 77 -19.75 20.22 3.79
C SER A 77 -20.36 18.96 3.16
N ALA A 78 -20.23 17.80 3.80
CA ALA A 78 -20.71 16.53 3.27
C ALA A 78 -22.25 16.47 3.17
N ASP A 79 -22.71 15.61 2.26
CA ASP A 79 -24.07 15.07 2.37
C ASP A 79 -24.11 14.03 3.50
N LEU A 80 -24.68 14.42 4.63
CA LEU A 80 -24.72 13.57 5.83
C LEU A 80 -25.61 12.34 5.66
N ASP A 81 -26.63 12.40 4.81
CA ASP A 81 -27.55 11.28 4.59
C ASP A 81 -26.85 10.16 3.78
N ILE A 82 -26.17 10.54 2.70
CA ILE A 82 -25.35 9.61 1.90
C ILE A 82 -24.17 9.10 2.73
N ALA A 83 -23.48 10.00 3.44
CA ALA A 83 -22.32 9.63 4.28
C ALA A 83 -22.70 8.59 5.34
N ALA A 84 -23.84 8.76 6.03
CA ALA A 84 -24.34 7.78 6.99
C ALA A 84 -24.61 6.43 6.32
N SER A 85 -25.35 6.41 5.21
CA SER A 85 -25.70 5.17 4.51
C SER A 85 -24.46 4.37 4.09
N ASP A 86 -23.49 5.03 3.48
CA ASP A 86 -22.31 4.39 2.94
C ASP A 86 -21.27 4.03 4.01
N LEU A 87 -21.20 4.79 5.11
CA LEU A 87 -20.41 4.43 6.28
C LEU A 87 -20.93 3.12 6.88
N ILE A 88 -22.23 3.00 7.10
CA ILE A 88 -22.86 1.78 7.66
C ILE A 88 -22.65 0.58 6.72
N LYS A 89 -22.85 0.75 5.41
CA LYS A 89 -22.56 -0.32 4.42
C LYS A 89 -21.09 -0.72 4.41
N SER A 90 -20.18 0.25 4.50
CA SER A 90 -18.74 -0.01 4.51
C SER A 90 -18.25 -0.65 5.81
N ALA A 91 -18.88 -0.35 6.94
CA ALA A 91 -18.54 -0.91 8.24
C ALA A 91 -19.09 -2.32 8.43
N PHE A 92 -20.33 -2.58 7.99
CA PHE A 92 -21.07 -3.78 8.37
C PHE A 92 -21.39 -4.75 7.23
N GLY A 93 -21.15 -4.36 5.97
CA GLY A 93 -21.25 -5.30 4.85
C GLY A 93 -20.34 -6.51 5.05
N HIS A 94 -20.88 -7.73 4.93
CA HIS A 94 -20.20 -8.98 5.30
C HIS A 94 -19.77 -9.04 6.80
N ALA A 95 -20.57 -8.44 7.68
CA ALA A 95 -20.30 -8.34 9.11
C ALA A 95 -18.94 -7.68 9.43
N GLY A 96 -18.47 -6.76 8.58
CA GLY A 96 -17.17 -6.10 8.75
C GLY A 96 -15.95 -6.99 8.48
N GLN A 97 -16.15 -8.20 7.96
CA GLN A 97 -15.07 -9.15 7.63
C GLN A 97 -14.47 -8.85 6.24
N LYS A 98 -14.00 -7.63 6.07
CA LYS A 98 -13.30 -7.18 4.86
C LYS A 98 -12.07 -6.42 5.28
N CYS A 99 -10.94 -6.68 4.64
CA CYS A 99 -9.74 -5.87 4.79
C CYS A 99 -10.01 -4.38 4.50
N SER A 100 -10.99 -4.07 3.64
CA SER A 100 -11.43 -2.70 3.29
C SER A 100 -12.53 -2.12 4.17
N ALA A 101 -13.05 -2.85 5.17
CA ALA A 101 -14.18 -2.39 5.99
C ALA A 101 -13.85 -1.08 6.71
N ALA A 102 -14.82 -0.16 6.78
CA ALA A 102 -14.69 1.07 7.54
C ALA A 102 -14.76 0.76 9.04
N SER A 103 -13.60 0.63 9.69
CA SER A 103 -13.50 0.41 11.13
C SER A 103 -13.63 1.70 11.93
N LEU A 104 -13.39 2.84 11.29
CA LEU A 104 -13.40 4.16 11.91
C LEU A 104 -14.21 5.17 11.08
N ALA A 105 -14.90 6.07 11.78
CA ALA A 105 -15.42 7.31 11.23
C ALA A 105 -14.78 8.48 11.98
N ILE A 106 -14.20 9.42 11.23
CA ILE A 106 -13.56 10.61 11.79
C ILE A 106 -14.44 11.80 11.42
N LEU A 107 -15.20 12.29 12.40
CA LEU A 107 -16.14 13.39 12.20
C LEU A 107 -15.42 14.71 12.41
N VAL A 108 -15.55 15.64 11.48
CA VAL A 108 -14.82 16.92 11.55
C VAL A 108 -15.71 18.05 12.05
N GLY A 109 -15.21 18.82 13.01
CA GLY A 109 -15.84 20.03 13.51
C GLY A 109 -17.27 19.79 14.04
N PRO A 110 -18.29 20.54 13.59
CA PRO A 110 -19.65 20.43 14.12
C PRO A 110 -20.32 19.07 13.86
N VAL A 111 -19.87 18.28 12.88
CA VAL A 111 -20.46 16.97 12.57
C VAL A 111 -20.36 16.02 13.77
N GLY A 112 -19.24 16.05 14.51
CA GLY A 112 -19.04 15.21 15.69
C GLY A 112 -19.97 15.50 16.86
N ARG A 113 -20.68 16.63 16.84
CA ARG A 113 -21.68 17.02 17.85
C ARG A 113 -23.11 17.04 17.29
N SER A 114 -23.30 16.58 16.05
CA SER A 114 -24.60 16.60 15.39
C SER A 114 -25.50 15.47 15.89
N GLU A 115 -26.51 15.81 16.69
CA GLU A 115 -27.55 14.85 17.11
C GLU A 115 -28.31 14.26 15.90
N ARG A 116 -28.48 15.05 14.82
CA ARG A 116 -29.09 14.55 13.59
C ARG A 116 -28.25 13.43 13.00
N PHE A 117 -26.95 13.62 12.85
CA PHE A 117 -26.09 12.63 12.24
C PHE A 117 -25.96 11.38 13.12
N ALA A 118 -25.82 11.54 14.44
CA ALA A 118 -25.83 10.43 15.38
C ALA A 118 -27.10 9.57 15.27
N ARG A 119 -28.29 10.20 15.20
CA ARG A 119 -29.56 9.48 14.98
C ARG A 119 -29.61 8.74 13.65
N GLN A 120 -29.08 9.34 12.57
CA GLN A 120 -29.03 8.69 11.26
C GLN A 120 -28.12 7.46 11.26
N LEU A 121 -26.99 7.50 11.95
CA LEU A 121 -26.12 6.33 12.10
C LEU A 121 -26.82 5.22 12.90
N VAL A 122 -27.52 5.56 13.98
CA VAL A 122 -28.31 4.59 14.76
C VAL A 122 -29.41 3.96 13.89
N ASP A 123 -30.19 4.79 13.20
CA ASP A 123 -31.31 4.32 12.37
C ASP A 123 -30.82 3.41 11.24
N ALA A 124 -29.78 3.84 10.51
CA ALA A 124 -29.19 3.04 9.44
C ALA A 124 -28.57 1.72 9.95
N ALA A 125 -27.87 1.73 11.08
CA ALA A 125 -27.27 0.52 11.65
C ALA A 125 -28.33 -0.47 12.18
N THR A 126 -29.35 0.03 12.87
CA THR A 126 -30.39 -0.82 13.50
C THR A 126 -31.43 -1.32 12.49
N SER A 127 -31.53 -0.67 11.33
CA SER A 127 -32.37 -1.11 10.21
C SER A 127 -31.77 -2.25 9.38
N LEU A 128 -30.47 -2.54 9.51
CA LEU A 128 -29.82 -3.62 8.77
C LEU A 128 -30.46 -4.97 9.09
N ARG A 129 -30.85 -5.70 8.04
CA ARG A 129 -31.38 -7.06 8.18
C ARG A 129 -30.24 -8.05 8.37
N VAL A 130 -30.05 -8.46 9.62
CA VAL A 130 -29.09 -9.51 9.98
C VAL A 130 -29.76 -10.88 9.82
N GLY A 131 -29.15 -11.76 9.03
CA GLY A 131 -29.74 -13.07 8.78
C GLY A 131 -28.89 -14.00 7.91
N PRO A 132 -29.36 -15.24 7.68
CA PRO A 132 -28.65 -16.24 6.88
C PRO A 132 -28.38 -15.74 5.46
N PRO A 133 -27.21 -16.04 4.86
CA PRO A 133 -26.91 -15.67 3.48
C PRO A 133 -27.86 -16.27 2.44
N THR A 134 -28.63 -17.30 2.82
CA THR A 134 -29.66 -17.93 1.98
C THR A 134 -31.00 -17.17 1.98
N ASP A 135 -31.22 -16.24 2.91
CA ASP A 135 -32.37 -15.32 2.86
C ASP A 135 -31.99 -14.12 1.97
N PRO A 136 -32.66 -13.90 0.83
CA PRO A 136 -32.35 -12.79 -0.08
C PRO A 136 -32.61 -11.40 0.51
N ARG A 137 -33.25 -11.32 1.70
CA ARG A 137 -33.47 -10.07 2.43
C ARG A 137 -32.34 -9.74 3.40
N SER A 138 -31.40 -10.65 3.63
CA SER A 138 -30.27 -10.44 4.54
C SER A 138 -29.29 -9.44 3.94
N GLU A 139 -28.92 -8.43 4.71
CA GLU A 139 -27.93 -7.41 4.36
C GLU A 139 -26.60 -7.64 5.10
N MET A 140 -26.66 -8.29 6.26
CA MET A 140 -25.49 -8.70 7.04
C MET A 140 -25.57 -10.17 7.44
N GLY A 141 -24.56 -10.94 7.01
CA GLY A 141 -24.41 -12.35 7.37
C GLY A 141 -23.73 -12.58 8.73
N PRO A 142 -23.36 -13.84 9.05
CA PRO A 142 -22.66 -14.16 10.28
C PRO A 142 -21.17 -13.79 10.21
N VAL A 143 -20.52 -13.70 11.36
CA VAL A 143 -19.06 -13.86 11.43
C VAL A 143 -18.67 -15.32 11.15
N ILE A 144 -17.50 -15.55 10.58
CA ILE A 144 -17.09 -16.87 10.10
C ILE A 144 -17.00 -17.89 11.23
N GLU A 145 -16.47 -17.46 12.38
CA GLU A 145 -16.34 -18.24 13.61
C GLU A 145 -16.89 -17.47 14.82
N PRO A 146 -17.31 -18.17 15.89
CA PRO A 146 -17.69 -17.50 17.13
C PRO A 146 -16.57 -16.56 17.62
N PRO A 147 -16.88 -15.29 17.94
CA PRO A 147 -15.88 -14.31 18.34
C PRO A 147 -15.01 -14.78 19.51
N ARG A 148 -13.70 -14.59 19.37
CA ARG A 148 -12.68 -14.83 20.40
C ARG A 148 -11.67 -13.67 20.39
N GLY A 149 -10.88 -13.57 21.46
CA GLY A 149 -9.76 -12.63 21.53
C GLY A 149 -10.16 -11.19 21.22
N LYS A 150 -9.52 -10.60 20.19
CA LYS A 150 -9.72 -9.20 19.80
C LYS A 150 -11.15 -8.87 19.40
N LEU A 151 -11.83 -9.73 18.64
CA LEU A 151 -13.20 -9.47 18.19
C LEU A 151 -14.19 -9.60 19.36
N GLN A 152 -14.03 -10.59 20.23
CA GLN A 152 -14.88 -10.72 21.42
C GLN A 152 -14.76 -9.47 22.29
N TRP A 153 -13.53 -9.02 22.57
CA TRP A 153 -13.29 -7.78 23.31
C TRP A 153 -13.97 -6.58 22.66
N ALA A 154 -13.84 -6.43 21.34
CA ALA A 154 -14.45 -5.34 20.59
C ALA A 154 -15.99 -5.39 20.55
N LEU A 155 -16.60 -6.54 20.85
CA LEU A 155 -18.06 -6.66 20.94
C LEU A 155 -18.57 -6.44 22.38
N THR A 156 -17.75 -6.66 23.41
CA THR A 156 -18.24 -6.67 24.81
C THR A 156 -17.71 -5.54 25.68
N THR A 157 -16.56 -4.95 25.35
CA THR A 157 -15.78 -4.14 26.30
C THR A 157 -15.50 -2.75 25.74
N LEU A 158 -15.84 -1.69 26.47
CA LEU A 158 -15.50 -0.30 26.12
C LEU A 158 -14.20 0.14 26.83
N ASP A 159 -13.38 0.93 26.15
CA ASP A 159 -12.27 1.65 26.80
C ASP A 159 -12.81 2.85 27.61
N GLU A 160 -11.96 3.43 28.46
CA GLU A 160 -12.32 4.62 29.25
C GLU A 160 -12.74 5.79 28.33
N GLY A 161 -13.87 6.41 28.65
CA GLY A 161 -14.44 7.51 27.86
C GLY A 161 -15.25 7.06 26.63
N GLU A 162 -15.17 5.79 26.23
CA GLU A 162 -15.99 5.26 25.15
C GLU A 162 -17.42 4.94 25.62
N GLN A 163 -18.38 5.08 24.70
CA GLN A 163 -19.78 4.71 24.91
C GLN A 163 -20.35 3.98 23.70
N TRP A 164 -21.35 3.14 23.91
CA TRP A 164 -22.12 2.55 22.82
C TRP A 164 -23.14 3.57 22.30
N LEU A 165 -22.98 4.01 21.06
CA LEU A 165 -24.07 4.64 20.31
C LEU A 165 -25.07 3.57 19.85
N VAL A 166 -24.56 2.41 19.42
CA VAL A 166 -25.35 1.18 19.20
C VAL A 166 -24.59 0.05 19.86
N ARG A 167 -25.20 -0.64 20.82
CA ARG A 167 -24.57 -1.80 21.47
C ARG A 167 -24.74 -3.03 20.58
N PRO A 168 -23.67 -3.78 20.26
CA PRO A 168 -23.80 -5.04 19.54
C PRO A 168 -24.53 -6.07 20.42
N GLU A 169 -25.39 -6.87 19.80
CA GLU A 169 -26.20 -7.88 20.48
C GLU A 169 -26.03 -9.22 19.76
N PRO A 170 -25.68 -10.32 20.44
CA PRO A 170 -25.69 -11.63 19.82
C PRO A 170 -27.12 -12.01 19.41
N LEU A 171 -27.26 -12.66 18.25
CA LEU A 171 -28.53 -13.17 17.75
C LEU A 171 -28.46 -14.69 17.63
N ASP A 172 -29.52 -15.36 18.09
CA ASP A 172 -29.71 -16.77 17.82
C ASP A 172 -30.50 -16.93 16.51
N VAL A 173 -29.84 -17.52 15.51
CA VAL A 173 -30.41 -17.79 14.17
C VAL A 173 -30.41 -19.31 13.92
N GLY A 174 -30.42 -20.11 14.99
CA GLY A 174 -30.43 -21.57 14.95
C GLY A 174 -29.06 -22.22 15.15
N PRO A 175 -29.03 -23.55 15.35
CA PRO A 175 -27.85 -24.29 15.79
C PRO A 175 -26.69 -24.28 14.78
N GLU A 176 -26.98 -24.18 13.49
CA GLU A 176 -25.97 -24.11 12.42
C GLU A 176 -25.04 -22.89 12.58
N TYR A 177 -25.55 -21.80 13.12
CA TYR A 177 -24.86 -20.52 13.24
C TYR A 177 -24.62 -20.11 14.71
N ALA A 178 -24.66 -21.07 15.63
CA ALA A 178 -24.56 -20.82 17.06
C ALA A 178 -23.36 -19.91 17.41
N GLY A 179 -23.65 -18.76 18.03
CA GLY A 179 -22.65 -17.79 18.48
C GLY A 179 -21.98 -16.97 17.36
N ARG A 180 -22.50 -17.00 16.13
CA ARG A 180 -21.88 -16.32 14.96
C ARG A 180 -22.66 -15.11 14.44
N PHE A 181 -23.87 -14.85 14.93
CA PHE A 181 -24.63 -13.67 14.53
C PHE A 181 -24.61 -12.59 15.61
N PHE A 182 -24.40 -11.36 15.16
CA PHE A 182 -24.40 -10.17 16.00
C PHE A 182 -25.12 -9.04 15.27
N ARG A 183 -25.81 -8.18 16.01
CA ARG A 183 -26.19 -6.85 15.52
C ARG A 183 -24.97 -5.93 15.46
N PRO A 184 -24.97 -4.92 14.57
CA PRO A 184 -23.89 -3.95 14.49
C PRO A 184 -23.60 -3.24 15.82
N GLY A 185 -22.32 -2.98 16.10
CA GLY A 185 -21.88 -2.15 17.22
C GLY A 185 -21.28 -0.83 16.74
N ILE A 186 -21.66 0.29 17.37
CA ILE A 186 -21.08 1.61 17.11
C ILE A 186 -20.61 2.22 18.43
N ARG A 187 -19.33 2.55 18.50
CA ARG A 187 -18.67 3.21 19.64
C ARG A 187 -18.49 4.69 19.35
N VAL A 188 -18.68 5.54 20.35
CA VAL A 188 -18.32 6.96 20.34
C VAL A 188 -17.30 7.24 21.42
N GLY A 189 -16.51 8.31 21.24
CA GLY A 189 -15.46 8.69 22.20
C GLY A 189 -14.13 7.98 21.99
N VAL A 190 -13.94 7.31 20.85
CA VAL A 190 -12.68 6.63 20.50
C VAL A 190 -11.56 7.67 20.42
N GLN A 191 -10.53 7.48 21.24
CA GLN A 191 -9.40 8.40 21.35
C GLN A 191 -8.25 8.04 20.41
N PRO A 192 -7.48 9.03 19.94
CA PRO A 192 -6.22 8.78 19.24
C PRO A 192 -5.29 7.89 20.07
N GLY A 193 -4.74 6.86 19.44
CA GLY A 193 -3.86 5.87 20.08
C GLY A 193 -4.58 4.80 20.92
N SER A 194 -5.91 4.83 21.05
CA SER A 194 -6.64 3.77 21.75
C SER A 194 -6.57 2.44 21.00
N ARG A 195 -6.94 1.36 21.68
CA ARG A 195 -6.99 0.02 21.07
C ARG A 195 -7.96 0.00 19.88
N VAL A 196 -9.12 0.63 20.00
CA VAL A 196 -10.10 0.73 18.90
C VAL A 196 -9.57 1.56 17.74
N HIS A 197 -8.72 2.55 17.97
CA HIS A 197 -8.06 3.31 16.90
C HIS A 197 -7.02 2.47 16.15
N LEU A 198 -6.17 1.72 16.86
CA LEU A 198 -4.99 1.09 16.27
C LEU A 198 -5.17 -0.37 15.84
N GLU A 199 -6.06 -1.14 16.48
CA GLU A 199 -6.21 -2.58 16.25
C GLU A 199 -7.41 -2.90 15.34
N GLU A 200 -7.19 -3.74 14.33
CA GLU A 200 -8.26 -4.24 13.48
C GLU A 200 -8.97 -5.45 14.11
N PHE A 201 -10.29 -5.39 14.26
CA PHE A 201 -11.09 -6.46 14.88
C PHE A 201 -11.76 -7.42 13.90
N PHE A 202 -11.83 -7.09 12.61
CA PHE A 202 -12.40 -7.93 11.55
C PHE A 202 -13.82 -8.43 11.86
N GLY A 203 -14.70 -7.52 12.28
CA GLY A 203 -16.08 -7.85 12.65
C GLY A 203 -16.97 -6.60 12.73
N PRO A 204 -18.24 -6.74 13.17
CA PRO A 204 -19.26 -5.72 12.97
C PRO A 204 -19.20 -4.62 14.04
N VAL A 205 -18.06 -3.91 14.13
CA VAL A 205 -17.81 -2.83 15.10
C VAL A 205 -17.24 -1.62 14.38
N LEU A 206 -17.87 -0.46 14.57
CA LEU A 206 -17.44 0.85 14.09
C LEU A 206 -17.04 1.75 15.26
N GLY A 207 -15.86 2.38 15.19
CA GLY A 207 -15.43 3.41 16.12
C GLY A 207 -15.62 4.83 15.57
N ILE A 208 -16.16 5.75 16.37
CA ILE A 208 -16.32 7.16 16.00
C ILE A 208 -15.32 8.02 16.77
N MET A 209 -14.49 8.72 16.02
CA MET A 209 -13.52 9.70 16.48
C MET A 209 -13.96 11.12 16.11
N HIS A 210 -13.43 12.12 16.82
CA HIS A 210 -13.70 13.53 16.55
C HIS A 210 -12.41 14.28 16.24
N ALA A 211 -12.40 15.02 15.14
CA ALA A 211 -11.30 15.89 14.75
C ALA A 211 -11.78 17.35 14.66
N ASN A 212 -10.90 18.30 14.99
CA ASN A 212 -11.20 19.74 14.97
C ASN A 212 -11.04 20.37 13.57
N SER A 213 -10.33 19.70 12.66
CA SER A 213 -9.99 20.18 11.32
C SER A 213 -9.72 18.98 10.39
N LEU A 214 -9.69 19.23 9.07
CA LEU A 214 -9.30 18.20 8.09
C LEU A 214 -7.85 17.75 8.30
N GLY A 215 -6.93 18.67 8.60
CA GLY A 215 -5.53 18.33 8.86
C GLY A 215 -5.37 17.33 10.00
N HIS A 216 -6.02 17.59 11.15
CA HIS A 216 -6.05 16.66 12.27
C HIS A 216 -6.75 15.34 11.89
N ALA A 217 -7.83 15.38 11.10
CA ALA A 217 -8.50 14.15 10.65
C ALA A 217 -7.59 13.26 9.79
N ILE A 218 -6.77 13.86 8.91
CA ILE A 218 -5.76 13.14 8.11
C ILE A 218 -4.67 12.55 9.00
N GLU A 219 -4.21 13.29 10.01
CA GLU A 219 -3.23 12.78 10.99
C GLU A 219 -3.76 11.55 11.72
N LEU A 220 -5.02 11.57 12.18
CA LEU A 220 -5.67 10.40 12.78
C LEU A 220 -5.80 9.23 11.79
N GLN A 221 -6.24 9.51 10.56
CA GLN A 221 -6.40 8.49 9.52
C GLN A 221 -5.07 7.83 9.15
N ASN A 222 -3.96 8.57 9.16
CA ASN A 222 -2.62 8.07 8.81
C ASN A 222 -1.87 7.45 10.02
N ALA A 223 -2.29 7.71 11.26
CA ALA A 223 -1.61 7.27 12.48
C ALA A 223 -1.71 5.75 12.75
N VAL A 224 -2.52 5.02 11.98
CA VAL A 224 -2.58 3.57 12.03
C VAL A 224 -1.44 2.94 11.22
N ALA A 225 -1.02 1.73 11.59
CA ALA A 225 0.06 1.02 10.90
C ALA A 225 -0.29 0.55 9.47
N TYR A 226 -1.52 0.80 9.03
CA TYR A 226 -2.12 0.30 7.80
C TYR A 226 -2.43 1.44 6.82
N GLY A 227 -2.55 1.11 5.54
CA GLY A 227 -2.81 2.09 4.48
C GLY A 227 -3.60 1.48 3.33
N LEU A 228 -4.69 0.77 3.61
CA LEU A 228 -5.44 0.03 2.58
C LEU A 228 -6.50 0.90 1.90
N THR A 229 -7.61 1.17 2.57
CA THR A 229 -8.68 2.05 2.06
C THR A 229 -8.88 3.29 2.93
N ALA A 230 -9.22 4.40 2.30
CA ALA A 230 -9.52 5.66 2.98
C ALA A 230 -10.68 6.37 2.29
N GLY A 231 -11.59 6.92 3.08
CA GLY A 231 -12.77 7.64 2.60
C GLY A 231 -12.75 9.11 2.98
N LEU A 232 -13.24 9.97 2.08
CA LEU A 232 -13.56 11.38 2.37
C LEU A 232 -14.98 11.70 1.89
N TYR A 233 -15.75 12.32 2.77
CA TYR A 233 -17.02 12.96 2.42
C TYR A 233 -16.87 14.47 2.55
N THR A 234 -16.96 15.18 1.42
CA THR A 234 -16.87 16.64 1.32
C THR A 234 -17.55 17.13 0.04
N GLN A 235 -17.98 18.38 0.00
CA GLN A 235 -18.36 19.09 -1.23
C GLN A 235 -17.40 20.25 -1.53
N ASN A 236 -16.31 20.38 -0.78
CA ASN A 236 -15.32 21.44 -0.95
C ASN A 236 -14.11 20.91 -1.76
N PRO A 237 -13.79 21.51 -2.90
CA PRO A 237 -12.60 21.14 -3.70
C PRO A 237 -11.28 21.33 -2.95
N ASP A 238 -11.18 22.33 -2.07
CA ASP A 238 -9.95 22.58 -1.29
C ASP A 238 -9.70 21.46 -0.26
N ASP A 239 -10.77 20.95 0.37
CA ASP A 239 -10.69 19.79 1.25
C ASP A 239 -10.22 18.55 0.47
N LEU A 240 -10.77 18.35 -0.73
CA LEU A 240 -10.37 17.25 -1.59
C LEU A 240 -8.89 17.33 -1.97
N ALA A 241 -8.41 18.50 -2.39
CA ALA A 241 -7.01 18.71 -2.78
C ALA A 241 -6.06 18.41 -1.62
N MET A 242 -6.34 18.98 -0.43
CA MET A 242 -5.55 18.75 0.77
C MET A 242 -5.55 17.27 1.18
N TRP A 243 -6.70 16.60 1.12
CA TRP A 243 -6.80 15.21 1.49
C TRP A 243 -6.08 14.29 0.50
N LEU A 244 -6.26 14.49 -0.81
CA LEU A 244 -5.57 13.70 -1.84
C LEU A 244 -4.05 13.85 -1.77
N ASP A 245 -3.53 15.00 -1.34
CA ASP A 245 -2.08 15.18 -1.22
C ASP A 245 -1.49 14.44 -0.02
N ARG A 246 -2.21 14.42 1.11
CA ARG A 246 -1.67 13.99 2.42
C ARG A 246 -2.14 12.62 2.91
N VAL A 247 -3.24 12.06 2.39
CA VAL A 247 -3.74 10.77 2.88
C VAL A 247 -2.84 9.62 2.46
N GLU A 248 -2.56 8.70 3.39
CA GLU A 248 -1.65 7.58 3.19
C GLU A 248 -2.41 6.25 3.09
N ALA A 249 -3.06 6.03 1.94
CA ALA A 249 -3.71 4.76 1.64
C ALA A 249 -3.66 4.44 0.13
N GLY A 250 -3.67 3.16 -0.20
CA GLY A 250 -3.63 2.71 -1.58
C GLY A 250 -4.93 2.93 -2.36
N ASN A 251 -6.09 2.84 -1.71
CA ASN A 251 -7.41 2.99 -2.35
C ASN A 251 -8.22 4.11 -1.69
N LEU A 252 -8.38 5.20 -2.43
CA LEU A 252 -9.04 6.43 -1.98
C LEU A 252 -10.45 6.50 -2.57
N TYR A 253 -11.44 6.83 -1.73
CA TYR A 253 -12.83 6.96 -2.16
C TYR A 253 -13.43 8.26 -1.65
N VAL A 254 -14.13 8.98 -2.53
CA VAL A 254 -14.69 10.30 -2.23
C VAL A 254 -16.19 10.31 -2.53
N ASN A 255 -16.99 10.70 -1.53
CA ASN A 255 -18.46 10.74 -1.58
C ASN A 255 -19.09 9.40 -2.01
N ARG A 256 -18.55 8.30 -1.46
CA ARG A 256 -19.04 6.93 -1.65
C ARG A 256 -18.48 6.00 -0.56
N GLY A 257 -18.97 4.77 -0.49
CA GLY A 257 -18.37 3.70 0.34
C GLY A 257 -16.95 3.30 -0.09
N ILE A 258 -16.18 2.76 0.85
CA ILE A 258 -14.75 2.42 0.70
C ILE A 258 -14.49 0.92 0.41
N THR A 259 -15.56 0.14 0.18
CA THR A 259 -15.49 -1.31 -0.11
C THR A 259 -16.03 -1.63 -1.50
N GLY A 260 -15.82 -2.87 -1.96
CA GLY A 260 -16.36 -3.33 -3.24
C GLY A 260 -15.57 -2.83 -4.44
N ALA A 261 -14.24 -2.80 -4.32
CA ALA A 261 -13.35 -2.49 -5.43
C ALA A 261 -13.61 -3.43 -6.62
N ILE A 262 -13.72 -2.85 -7.80
CA ILE A 262 -13.95 -3.55 -9.06
C ILE A 262 -12.62 -3.61 -9.81
N VAL A 263 -12.26 -4.79 -10.32
CA VAL A 263 -11.06 -5.01 -11.15
C VAL A 263 -10.95 -3.95 -12.23
N GLN A 264 -9.72 -3.46 -12.48
CA GLN A 264 -9.39 -2.35 -13.37
C GLN A 264 -9.93 -0.99 -12.94
N ARG A 265 -11.17 -0.85 -12.47
CA ARG A 265 -11.71 0.45 -12.03
C ARG A 265 -11.02 0.95 -10.77
N GLN A 266 -10.91 0.08 -9.77
CA GLN A 266 -10.21 0.36 -8.53
C GLN A 266 -9.21 -0.77 -8.27
N PRO A 267 -8.08 -0.84 -9.00
CA PRO A 267 -7.00 -1.75 -8.66
C PRO A 267 -6.75 -1.71 -7.15
N PHE A 268 -6.70 -2.88 -6.53
CA PHE A 268 -6.82 -3.00 -5.09
C PHE A 268 -5.49 -3.41 -4.47
N GLY A 269 -5.08 -2.68 -3.43
CA GLY A 269 -3.90 -2.99 -2.64
C GLY A 269 -3.46 -1.81 -1.79
N GLY A 270 -2.80 -2.06 -0.66
CA GLY A 270 -2.49 -1.05 0.35
C GLY A 270 -1.06 -0.55 0.35
N TRP A 271 -0.79 0.38 1.26
CA TRP A 271 0.54 0.83 1.67
C TRP A 271 0.79 0.41 3.13
N LYS A 272 1.99 0.68 3.66
CA LYS A 272 2.39 0.29 5.03
C LYS A 272 2.13 -1.21 5.26
N ARG A 273 1.68 -1.62 6.44
CA ARG A 273 1.37 -3.02 6.78
C ARG A 273 0.14 -3.60 6.09
N SER A 274 -0.46 -2.91 5.14
CA SER A 274 -1.50 -3.47 4.28
C SER A 274 -0.94 -4.13 3.01
N SER A 275 0.36 -4.05 2.78
CA SER A 275 1.02 -4.77 1.69
C SER A 275 2.43 -5.21 2.10
N VAL A 276 2.85 -6.39 1.63
CA VAL A 276 4.22 -6.91 1.77
C VAL A 276 4.82 -7.11 0.38
N GLY A 277 6.05 -6.63 0.21
CA GLY A 277 6.79 -6.70 -1.06
C GLY A 277 6.57 -5.46 -1.95
N PRO A 278 6.62 -5.60 -3.29
CA PRO A 278 6.59 -4.46 -4.21
C PRO A 278 5.33 -3.59 -4.21
N GLY A 279 4.21 -4.07 -3.65
CA GLY A 279 2.99 -3.28 -3.48
C GLY A 279 2.25 -2.93 -4.78
N THR A 280 2.37 -3.76 -5.83
CA THR A 280 1.53 -3.65 -7.03
C THR A 280 0.11 -4.14 -6.75
N LYS A 281 -0.90 -3.45 -7.29
CA LYS A 281 -2.30 -3.71 -6.98
C LYS A 281 -2.89 -4.87 -7.77
N ALA A 282 -3.61 -5.75 -7.09
CA ALA A 282 -4.43 -6.78 -7.73
C ALA A 282 -5.48 -6.14 -8.65
N GLY A 283 -5.63 -6.70 -9.86
CA GLY A 283 -6.50 -6.13 -10.89
C GLY A 283 -5.99 -4.82 -11.50
N GLY A 284 -4.74 -4.43 -11.22
CA GLY A 284 -4.03 -3.30 -11.81
C GLY A 284 -3.07 -3.70 -12.93
N PRO A 285 -2.49 -2.71 -13.63
CA PRO A 285 -1.67 -2.96 -14.82
C PRO A 285 -0.32 -3.63 -14.52
N ASN A 286 0.18 -3.54 -13.28
CA ASN A 286 1.51 -4.03 -12.91
C ASN A 286 1.53 -5.34 -12.13
N TYR A 287 0.38 -5.92 -11.77
CA TYR A 287 0.35 -7.10 -10.90
C TYR A 287 1.18 -8.27 -11.43
N LEU A 288 1.12 -8.50 -12.74
CA LEU A 288 1.86 -9.58 -13.39
C LEU A 288 3.37 -9.29 -13.54
N ILE A 289 3.79 -8.02 -13.53
CA ILE A 289 5.21 -7.64 -13.60
C ILE A 289 5.97 -8.21 -12.41
N GLY A 290 5.30 -8.28 -11.26
CA GLY A 290 5.84 -8.86 -10.05
C GLY A 290 6.14 -10.35 -10.20
N LEU A 291 5.34 -11.13 -10.93
CA LEU A 291 5.35 -12.61 -10.93
C LEU A 291 6.53 -13.27 -11.69
N GLY A 292 7.61 -12.54 -11.91
CA GLY A 292 8.83 -13.03 -12.55
C GLY A 292 10.02 -12.12 -12.28
N LYS A 293 11.10 -12.33 -13.04
CA LYS A 293 12.30 -11.49 -13.01
C LYS A 293 12.50 -10.82 -14.36
N TRP A 294 13.07 -9.62 -14.32
CA TRP A 294 13.42 -8.84 -15.51
C TRP A 294 14.94 -8.78 -15.66
N ARG A 295 15.40 -8.82 -16.90
CA ARG A 295 16.82 -8.71 -17.28
C ARG A 295 17.01 -7.66 -18.36
N GLY A 296 18.18 -7.04 -18.41
CA GLY A 296 18.54 -6.16 -19.50
C GLY A 296 18.60 -6.94 -20.82
N THR A 297 18.21 -6.30 -21.91
CA THR A 297 18.57 -6.74 -23.26
C THR A 297 19.57 -5.76 -23.84
N ASP A 298 20.40 -6.22 -24.77
CA ASP A 298 21.33 -5.34 -25.47
C ASP A 298 20.57 -4.19 -26.09
N ALA A 299 20.89 -2.97 -25.66
CA ALA A 299 20.35 -1.77 -26.24
C ALA A 299 20.78 -1.77 -27.72
N GLY A 300 19.83 -1.76 -28.66
CA GLY A 300 20.08 -1.87 -30.10
C GLY A 300 21.07 -0.82 -30.65
N ALA A 301 21.29 -0.78 -31.97
CA ALA A 301 22.34 0.02 -32.61
C ALA A 301 22.52 1.44 -32.01
N PRO A 302 23.76 1.91 -31.77
CA PRO A 302 24.07 3.18 -31.10
C PRO A 302 23.36 4.37 -31.77
N SER A 303 22.96 5.36 -30.97
CA SER A 303 22.27 6.54 -31.51
C SER A 303 23.25 7.39 -32.32
N SER A 304 22.80 7.94 -33.44
CA SER A 304 23.57 8.92 -34.22
C SER A 304 23.65 10.30 -33.53
N THR A 305 22.94 10.49 -32.41
CA THR A 305 22.87 11.76 -31.68
C THR A 305 23.09 11.56 -30.17
N LEU A 306 24.02 12.34 -29.60
CA LEU A 306 24.46 12.23 -28.20
C LEU A 306 23.91 13.32 -27.26
N HIS A 307 22.98 14.14 -27.74
CA HIS A 307 22.47 15.25 -26.92
C HIS A 307 21.51 14.76 -25.82
N LEU A 308 21.47 15.50 -24.70
CA LEU A 308 20.60 15.24 -23.55
C LEU A 308 19.25 16.00 -23.63
N ARG A 309 18.85 16.48 -24.82
CA ARG A 309 17.58 17.21 -24.97
C ARG A 309 16.40 16.32 -24.59
N GLY A 310 15.44 16.90 -23.86
CA GLY A 310 14.25 16.19 -23.37
C GLY A 310 14.39 15.62 -21.95
N LEU A 311 15.59 15.70 -21.35
CA LEU A 311 15.81 15.35 -19.94
C LEU A 311 15.68 16.58 -19.03
N ASP A 312 15.27 16.34 -17.78
CA ASP A 312 15.24 17.33 -16.70
C ASP A 312 16.67 17.80 -16.39
N SER A 313 16.86 19.09 -16.08
CA SER A 313 18.17 19.67 -15.74
C SER A 313 18.84 18.96 -14.55
N ARG A 314 18.05 18.47 -13.59
CA ARG A 314 18.51 17.66 -12.45
C ARG A 314 19.20 16.37 -12.92
N ILE A 315 18.64 15.72 -13.93
CA ILE A 315 19.16 14.49 -14.52
C ILE A 315 20.40 14.80 -15.39
N THR A 316 20.34 15.83 -16.23
CA THR A 316 21.47 16.18 -17.11
C THR A 316 22.71 16.56 -16.30
N THR A 317 22.53 17.30 -15.20
CA THR A 317 23.64 17.71 -14.31
C THR A 317 24.40 16.48 -13.77
N VAL A 318 23.70 15.42 -13.37
CA VAL A 318 24.33 14.19 -12.87
C VAL A 318 25.05 13.43 -14.00
N ILE A 319 24.42 13.32 -15.18
CA ILE A 319 25.02 12.65 -16.34
C ILE A 319 26.30 13.36 -16.80
N GLU A 320 26.27 14.70 -16.87
CA GLU A 320 27.43 15.52 -17.24
C GLU A 320 28.56 15.39 -16.21
N ALA A 321 28.22 15.40 -14.91
CA ALA A 321 29.18 15.20 -13.83
C ALA A 321 29.86 13.81 -13.87
N ALA A 322 29.17 12.79 -14.40
CA ALA A 322 29.68 11.43 -14.53
C ALA A 322 30.51 11.19 -15.80
N GLN A 323 30.48 12.10 -16.78
CA GLN A 323 31.03 11.87 -18.12
C GLN A 323 32.52 11.49 -18.11
N ALA A 324 33.33 12.10 -17.24
CA ALA A 324 34.76 11.80 -17.15
C ALA A 324 35.06 10.43 -16.51
N SER A 325 34.08 9.81 -15.87
CA SER A 325 34.20 8.52 -15.17
C SER A 325 33.58 7.34 -15.92
N LEU A 326 32.98 7.58 -17.09
CA LEU A 326 32.33 6.58 -17.92
C LEU A 326 33.02 6.49 -19.28
N ASP A 327 33.23 5.27 -19.78
CA ASP A 327 33.56 5.08 -21.19
C ASP A 327 32.34 5.37 -22.08
N TYR A 328 32.57 5.47 -23.40
CA TYR A 328 31.51 5.83 -24.33
C TYR A 328 30.31 4.85 -24.30
N PRO A 329 30.51 3.52 -24.32
CA PRO A 329 29.40 2.57 -24.19
C PRO A 329 28.60 2.74 -22.90
N ALA A 330 29.25 2.90 -21.74
CA ALA A 330 28.58 3.08 -20.46
C ALA A 330 27.80 4.40 -20.40
N PHE A 331 28.38 5.48 -20.93
CA PHE A 331 27.72 6.78 -21.04
C PHE A 331 26.47 6.72 -21.93
N GLU A 332 26.57 6.13 -23.13
CA GLU A 332 25.44 6.02 -24.05
C GLU A 332 24.33 5.12 -23.48
N TRP A 333 24.70 4.04 -22.78
CA TRP A 333 23.76 3.18 -22.07
C TRP A 333 22.99 3.94 -20.99
N LEU A 334 23.69 4.70 -20.14
CA LEU A 334 23.08 5.51 -19.08
C LEU A 334 22.15 6.60 -19.67
N ARG A 335 22.60 7.28 -20.73
CA ARG A 335 21.81 8.30 -21.43
C ARG A 335 20.50 7.72 -21.98
N ARG A 336 20.54 6.54 -22.60
CA ARG A 336 19.37 5.84 -23.12
C ARG A 336 18.40 5.44 -22.01
N ALA A 337 18.90 4.96 -20.89
CA ALA A 337 18.08 4.66 -19.72
C ALA A 337 17.34 5.91 -19.23
N ALA A 338 18.03 7.04 -19.10
CA ALA A 338 17.42 8.32 -18.69
C ALA A 338 16.34 8.81 -19.68
N LEU A 339 16.55 8.61 -20.99
CA LEU A 339 15.53 8.92 -22.00
C LEU A 339 14.33 7.97 -21.91
N SER A 340 14.57 6.68 -21.65
CA SER A 340 13.49 5.71 -21.41
C SER A 340 12.66 6.07 -20.17
N ASP A 341 13.31 6.52 -19.10
CA ASP A 341 12.63 7.04 -17.90
C ASP A 341 11.75 8.24 -18.24
N ALA A 342 12.25 9.15 -19.08
CA ALA A 342 11.48 10.32 -19.50
C ALA A 342 10.22 9.93 -20.29
N VAL A 343 10.33 8.95 -21.20
CA VAL A 343 9.20 8.41 -21.96
C VAL A 343 8.20 7.72 -21.01
N ALA A 344 8.66 6.79 -20.19
CA ALA A 344 7.80 6.05 -19.26
C ALA A 344 7.08 6.97 -18.26
N TRP A 345 7.74 8.04 -17.81
CA TRP A 345 7.11 9.05 -16.96
C TRP A 345 6.04 9.85 -17.71
N ASN A 346 6.32 10.27 -18.95
CA ASN A 346 5.37 11.07 -19.72
C ASN A 346 4.14 10.27 -20.20
N GLU A 347 4.31 8.96 -20.40
CA GLU A 347 3.26 8.08 -20.92
C GLU A 347 2.47 7.38 -19.81
N GLU A 348 3.10 7.01 -18.70
CA GLU A 348 2.51 6.18 -17.65
C GLU A 348 2.61 6.83 -16.26
N PHE A 349 3.83 6.94 -15.72
CA PHE A 349 4.00 7.15 -14.26
C PHE A 349 3.71 8.58 -13.78
N GLY A 350 3.95 9.57 -14.62
CA GLY A 350 3.70 10.99 -14.33
C GLY A 350 2.27 11.44 -14.64
N ARG A 351 1.37 10.51 -15.01
CA ARG A 351 -0.02 10.82 -15.40
C ARG A 351 -1.00 10.31 -14.35
N VAL A 352 -2.10 11.05 -14.21
CA VAL A 352 -3.32 10.57 -13.58
C VAL A 352 -4.27 10.13 -14.71
N THR A 353 -4.70 8.88 -14.69
CA THR A 353 -5.53 8.31 -15.78
C THR A 353 -6.88 7.87 -15.25
N ASP A 354 -7.99 8.37 -15.82
CA ASP A 354 -9.30 7.74 -15.63
C ASP A 354 -9.37 6.46 -16.46
N VAL A 355 -9.24 5.32 -15.78
CA VAL A 355 -9.17 3.99 -16.40
C VAL A 355 -10.52 3.46 -16.84
N SER A 356 -11.62 4.10 -16.41
CA SER A 356 -12.99 3.62 -16.63
C SER A 356 -13.84 4.55 -17.49
N ARG A 357 -13.64 5.87 -17.38
CA ARG A 357 -14.37 6.93 -18.09
C ARG A 357 -15.90 6.79 -18.00
N LEU A 358 -16.42 6.44 -16.83
CA LEU A 358 -17.87 6.19 -16.63
C LEU A 358 -18.71 7.47 -16.62
N GLY A 359 -18.09 8.65 -16.48
CA GLY A 359 -18.77 9.95 -16.41
C GLY A 359 -19.40 10.23 -15.05
N VAL A 360 -20.21 9.31 -14.52
CA VAL A 360 -20.87 9.41 -13.20
C VAL A 360 -19.95 9.09 -12.02
N GLU A 361 -18.84 8.41 -12.30
CA GLU A 361 -17.81 8.00 -11.36
C GLU A 361 -16.46 8.17 -12.07
N ARG A 362 -15.54 8.89 -11.44
CA ARG A 362 -14.17 9.05 -11.91
C ARG A 362 -13.30 8.04 -11.21
N ASN A 363 -12.64 7.18 -11.98
CA ASN A 363 -11.76 6.13 -11.46
C ASN A 363 -10.35 6.40 -11.91
N LEU A 364 -9.64 7.18 -11.11
CA LEU A 364 -8.31 7.65 -11.42
C LEU A 364 -7.28 6.65 -10.88
N PHE A 365 -6.26 6.41 -11.68
CA PHE A 365 -5.09 5.65 -11.29
C PHE A 365 -3.85 6.54 -11.43
N ARG A 366 -3.01 6.56 -10.39
CA ARG A 366 -1.79 7.37 -10.33
C ARG A 366 -0.67 6.66 -9.58
N TYR A 367 0.51 7.26 -9.64
CA TYR A 367 1.69 6.83 -8.89
C TYR A 367 2.14 7.92 -7.91
N ARG A 368 2.63 7.53 -6.74
CA ARG A 368 3.20 8.44 -5.72
C ARG A 368 4.63 8.00 -5.37
N PRO A 369 5.56 8.94 -5.15
CA PRO A 369 6.92 8.59 -4.76
C PRO A 369 6.94 7.88 -3.40
N VAL A 370 7.89 6.97 -3.24
CA VAL A 370 8.21 6.29 -1.98
C VAL A 370 9.70 6.38 -1.69
N GLU A 371 10.05 6.38 -0.42
CA GLU A 371 11.44 6.32 0.04
C GLU A 371 12.11 5.01 -0.37
N VAL A 372 13.33 5.10 -0.92
CA VAL A 372 14.12 3.94 -1.34
C VAL A 372 15.57 4.11 -0.93
N ALA A 373 16.15 3.08 -0.31
CA ALA A 373 17.60 2.98 -0.16
C ALA A 373 18.21 2.18 -1.31
N ILE A 374 19.20 2.76 -1.98
CA ILE A 374 19.99 2.10 -3.02
C ILE A 374 21.27 1.59 -2.37
N ARG A 375 21.56 0.29 -2.54
CA ARG A 375 22.82 -0.31 -2.10
C ARG A 375 23.55 -0.93 -3.28
N ALA A 376 24.77 -0.45 -3.53
CA ALA A 376 25.68 -1.02 -4.51
C ALA A 376 26.56 -2.10 -3.87
N THR A 377 26.71 -3.24 -4.54
CA THR A 377 27.72 -4.26 -4.22
C THR A 377 29.11 -3.82 -4.71
N GLY A 378 30.16 -4.54 -4.33
CA GLY A 378 31.53 -4.24 -4.75
C GLY A 378 31.80 -4.36 -6.26
N ASP A 379 31.00 -5.17 -6.96
CA ASP A 379 31.09 -5.38 -8.41
C ASP A 379 30.10 -4.53 -9.21
N ALA A 380 29.34 -3.64 -8.54
CA ALA A 380 28.42 -2.73 -9.20
C ALA A 380 29.14 -1.78 -10.15
N THR A 381 28.68 -1.71 -11.40
CA THR A 381 29.21 -0.76 -12.38
C THR A 381 28.69 0.66 -12.11
N TRP A 382 29.50 1.68 -12.42
CA TRP A 382 29.09 3.07 -12.22
C TRP A 382 27.84 3.45 -13.00
N GLN A 383 27.72 3.01 -14.25
CA GLN A 383 26.54 3.27 -15.07
C GLN A 383 25.27 2.63 -14.50
N ALA A 384 25.35 1.43 -13.91
CA ALA A 384 24.20 0.76 -13.32
C ALA A 384 23.75 1.49 -12.03
N LEU A 385 24.69 1.85 -11.16
CA LEU A 385 24.40 2.63 -9.96
C LEU A 385 23.79 4.00 -10.30
N LEU A 386 24.43 4.74 -11.20
CA LEU A 386 23.93 6.03 -11.66
C LEU A 386 22.54 5.92 -12.27
N ARG A 387 22.28 4.89 -13.08
CA ARG A 387 20.95 4.67 -13.68
C ARG A 387 19.86 4.57 -12.62
N VAL A 388 20.10 3.80 -11.56
CA VAL A 388 19.11 3.60 -10.49
C VAL A 388 18.92 4.88 -9.69
N ILE A 389 19.99 5.65 -9.47
CA ILE A 389 19.90 6.98 -8.85
C ILE A 389 19.05 7.94 -9.71
N LEU A 390 19.24 7.93 -11.04
CA LEU A 390 18.45 8.76 -11.96
C LEU A 390 16.96 8.41 -11.93
N ALA A 391 16.60 7.14 -11.73
CA ALA A 391 15.21 6.73 -11.53
C ALA A 391 14.61 7.41 -10.29
N GLY A 392 15.29 7.35 -9.14
CA GLY A 392 14.83 8.01 -7.91
C GLY A 392 14.70 9.53 -8.05
N ILE A 393 15.64 10.18 -8.75
CA ILE A 393 15.56 11.62 -9.06
C ILE A 393 14.34 11.93 -9.94
N ARG A 394 14.08 11.09 -10.96
CA ARG A 394 12.95 11.28 -11.88
C ARG A 394 11.60 11.16 -11.17
N THR A 395 11.45 10.19 -10.27
CA THR A 395 10.21 9.99 -9.52
C THR A 395 9.99 11.01 -8.42
N GLY A 396 11.04 11.75 -8.02
CA GLY A 396 11.00 12.62 -6.85
C GLY A 396 10.99 11.85 -5.53
N SER A 397 11.50 10.61 -5.54
CA SER A 397 11.61 9.77 -4.36
C SER A 397 12.73 10.23 -3.45
N THR A 398 12.45 10.29 -2.14
CA THR A 398 13.51 10.38 -1.12
C THR A 398 14.43 9.18 -1.27
N THR A 399 15.70 9.43 -1.62
CA THR A 399 16.63 8.38 -2.01
C THR A 399 17.92 8.50 -1.21
N THR A 400 18.34 7.40 -0.60
CA THR A 400 19.68 7.27 0.00
C THR A 400 20.52 6.30 -0.83
N VAL A 401 21.82 6.53 -0.91
CA VAL A 401 22.75 5.71 -1.68
C VAL A 401 23.87 5.24 -0.77
N SER A 402 24.13 3.94 -0.73
CA SER A 402 25.30 3.38 -0.05
C SER A 402 26.13 2.55 -1.03
N ALA A 403 27.44 2.73 -1.00
CA ALA A 403 28.39 2.00 -1.84
C ALA A 403 29.68 1.69 -1.06
N PRO A 404 30.43 0.62 -1.40
CA PRO A 404 31.68 0.26 -0.72
C PRO A 404 32.83 1.22 -1.04
N VAL A 405 32.70 2.00 -2.11
CA VAL A 405 33.69 2.98 -2.55
C VAL A 405 33.01 4.33 -2.82
N GLY A 406 33.74 5.43 -2.62
CA GLY A 406 33.21 6.76 -2.85
C GLY A 406 32.88 7.04 -4.32
N LEU A 407 31.75 7.70 -4.56
CA LEU A 407 31.40 8.24 -5.88
C LEU A 407 32.42 9.31 -6.33
N PRO A 408 32.62 9.50 -7.65
CA PRO A 408 33.39 10.62 -8.17
C PRO A 408 32.94 11.96 -7.58
N ALA A 409 33.87 12.84 -7.22
CA ALA A 409 33.57 14.07 -6.47
C ALA A 409 32.55 14.99 -7.17
N ALA A 410 32.61 15.09 -8.50
CA ALA A 410 31.65 15.86 -9.29
C ALA A 410 30.23 15.26 -9.19
N VAL A 411 30.11 13.94 -9.29
CA VAL A 411 28.83 13.22 -9.13
C VAL A 411 28.29 13.41 -7.72
N ARG A 412 29.12 13.20 -6.69
CA ARG A 412 28.70 13.37 -5.29
C ARG A 412 28.17 14.78 -5.02
N ARG A 413 28.81 15.81 -5.58
CA ARG A 413 28.34 17.19 -5.49
C ARG A 413 26.98 17.38 -6.18
N ALA A 414 26.85 16.90 -7.42
CA ALA A 414 25.59 16.98 -8.17
C ALA A 414 24.42 16.28 -7.48
N LEU A 415 24.68 15.19 -6.76
CA LEU A 415 23.70 14.47 -5.94
C LEU A 415 23.35 15.21 -4.65
N SER A 416 24.36 15.78 -3.97
CA SER A 416 24.14 16.59 -2.76
C SER A 416 23.31 17.84 -3.02
N ASP A 417 23.49 18.48 -4.19
CA ASP A 417 22.70 19.64 -4.61
C ASP A 417 21.22 19.28 -4.88
N GLN A 418 20.89 17.99 -4.86
CA GLN A 418 19.54 17.43 -5.07
C GLN A 418 19.06 16.61 -3.86
N ASP A 419 19.66 16.82 -2.68
CA ASP A 419 19.30 16.16 -1.42
C ASP A 419 19.41 14.61 -1.44
N VAL A 420 20.24 14.05 -2.34
CA VAL A 420 20.54 12.61 -2.36
C VAL A 420 21.73 12.33 -1.46
N ASN A 421 21.47 11.68 -0.32
CA ASN A 421 22.49 11.33 0.66
C ASN A 421 23.31 10.12 0.22
N VAL A 422 24.64 10.27 0.21
CA VAL A 422 25.58 9.22 -0.20
C VAL A 422 26.47 8.80 0.98
N PHE A 423 26.42 7.52 1.30
CA PHE A 423 27.21 6.85 2.31
C PHE A 423 28.30 5.98 1.66
N VAL A 424 29.49 5.98 2.25
CA VAL A 424 30.58 5.07 1.88
C VAL A 424 30.77 4.11 3.03
N GLU A 425 30.30 2.89 2.84
CA GLU A 425 30.17 1.89 3.90
C GLU A 425 30.46 0.51 3.33
N THR A 426 31.12 -0.33 4.11
CA THR A 426 31.23 -1.76 3.84
C THR A 426 29.85 -2.42 3.88
N GLU A 427 29.76 -3.66 3.42
CA GLU A 427 28.50 -4.41 3.47
C GLU A 427 28.03 -4.64 4.90
N ASP A 428 28.93 -5.06 5.78
CA ASP A 428 28.65 -5.28 7.20
C ASP A 428 28.18 -3.99 7.90
N GLU A 429 28.86 -2.87 7.67
CA GLU A 429 28.47 -1.56 8.23
C GLU A 429 27.07 -1.14 7.78
N TRP A 430 26.73 -1.39 6.51
CA TRP A 430 25.43 -1.06 5.96
C TRP A 430 24.33 -1.98 6.51
N LEU A 431 24.58 -3.30 6.59
CA LEU A 431 23.66 -4.27 7.18
C LEU A 431 23.39 -3.95 8.65
N ASP A 432 24.43 -3.67 9.43
CA ASP A 432 24.32 -3.26 10.83
C ASP A 432 23.49 -1.98 11.00
N ARG A 433 23.59 -1.03 10.06
CA ARG A 433 22.82 0.21 10.10
C ARG A 433 21.34 -0.04 9.79
N VAL A 434 21.03 -0.85 8.78
CA VAL A 434 19.64 -1.14 8.37
C VAL A 434 18.93 -2.10 9.34
N ALA A 435 19.68 -3.00 9.97
CA ALA A 435 19.17 -3.97 10.95
C ALA A 435 18.76 -3.35 12.29
N ARG A 436 19.21 -2.13 12.62
CA ARG A 436 18.85 -1.47 13.89
C ARG A 436 17.34 -1.24 14.01
N PRO A 437 16.72 -1.58 15.17
CA PRO A 437 15.31 -1.30 15.42
C PRO A 437 15.03 0.21 15.52
N GLU A 438 13.85 0.64 15.09
CA GLU A 438 13.40 2.04 15.24
C GLU A 438 13.30 2.49 16.72
N GLN A 439 13.11 1.57 17.67
CA GLN A 439 12.98 1.89 19.10
C GLN A 439 14.29 2.35 19.76
N ASP A 440 15.46 1.90 19.28
CA ASP A 440 16.77 2.40 19.75
C ASP A 440 17.07 3.83 19.24
N VAL A 441 16.20 4.37 18.38
CA VAL A 441 16.32 5.70 17.77
C VAL A 441 15.59 6.78 18.59
N ALA A 442 14.68 6.39 19.49
CA ALA A 442 13.93 7.32 20.35
C ALA A 442 14.76 7.95 21.48
N ASP A 443 15.94 7.40 21.78
CA ASP A 443 16.87 7.90 22.81
C ASP A 443 17.92 8.91 22.29
N ALA A 444 17.87 9.31 21.02
CA ALA A 444 18.84 10.23 20.43
C ALA A 444 18.48 11.72 20.70
N VAL A 445 19.13 12.29 21.71
CA VAL A 445 19.25 13.74 21.91
C VAL A 445 19.95 14.38 20.69
N ALA A 446 19.40 15.50 20.23
CA ALA A 446 19.94 16.47 19.26
C ALA A 446 19.77 16.18 17.75
N GLY A 447 18.71 16.76 17.17
CA GLY A 447 18.81 17.69 16.01
C GLY A 447 19.29 17.19 14.63
N GLU A 448 19.78 15.96 14.50
CA GLU A 448 20.12 15.36 13.21
C GLU A 448 19.04 14.33 12.82
N PRO A 449 18.37 14.45 11.67
CA PRO A 449 17.48 13.41 11.17
C PRO A 449 18.31 12.16 10.87
N ARG A 450 18.24 11.14 11.73
CA ARG A 450 18.89 9.86 11.51
C ARG A 450 17.92 8.91 10.79
N PRO A 451 18.38 8.18 9.76
CA PRO A 451 17.49 7.47 8.85
C PRO A 451 16.75 6.34 9.58
N THR A 452 15.42 6.38 9.49
CA THR A 452 14.53 5.25 9.74
C THR A 452 14.84 4.13 8.76
N ARG A 453 14.50 2.88 9.10
CA ARG A 453 14.69 1.75 8.18
C ARG A 453 13.88 2.03 6.91
N PRO A 454 14.50 2.05 5.72
CA PRO A 454 13.78 2.38 4.49
C PRO A 454 12.77 1.27 4.18
N PRO A 455 11.53 1.60 3.77
CA PRO A 455 10.52 0.60 3.45
C PRO A 455 10.87 -0.20 2.18
N ARG A 456 11.80 0.31 1.37
CA ARG A 456 12.27 -0.31 0.13
C ARG A 456 13.77 -0.23 0.00
N VAL A 457 14.37 -1.34 -0.45
CA VAL A 457 15.78 -1.42 -0.78
C VAL A 457 15.93 -1.85 -2.23
N ARG A 458 16.75 -1.13 -3.00
CA ARG A 458 17.15 -1.49 -4.37
C ARG A 458 18.63 -1.87 -4.39
N LEU A 459 18.91 -3.15 -4.63
CA LEU A 459 20.26 -3.69 -4.73
C LEU A 459 20.82 -3.52 -6.15
N VAL A 460 22.07 -3.13 -6.28
CA VAL A 460 22.73 -2.89 -7.58
C VAL A 460 24.06 -3.62 -7.62
N GLY A 461 24.27 -4.49 -8.60
CA GLY A 461 25.45 -5.36 -8.65
C GLY A 461 25.36 -6.46 -9.69
N GLY A 462 26.37 -7.33 -9.72
CA GLY A 462 26.28 -8.61 -10.44
C GLY A 462 25.28 -9.55 -9.75
N ALA A 463 24.70 -10.47 -10.52
CA ALA A 463 23.59 -11.33 -10.07
C ALA A 463 23.93 -12.13 -8.80
N ASP A 464 25.13 -12.72 -8.74
CA ASP A 464 25.56 -13.54 -7.60
C ASP A 464 25.77 -12.68 -6.34
N ALA A 465 26.41 -11.51 -6.48
CA ALA A 465 26.64 -10.58 -5.38
C ALA A 465 25.33 -10.01 -4.84
N VAL A 466 24.39 -9.65 -5.73
CA VAL A 466 23.06 -9.16 -5.36
C VAL A 466 22.25 -10.26 -4.67
N SER A 467 22.30 -11.50 -5.16
CA SER A 467 21.61 -12.62 -4.51
C SER A 467 22.16 -12.89 -3.10
N ALA A 468 23.48 -12.87 -2.93
CA ALA A 468 24.10 -13.02 -1.61
C ALA A 468 23.69 -11.90 -0.65
N LEU A 469 23.73 -10.65 -1.11
CA LEU A 469 23.33 -9.48 -0.33
C LEU A 469 21.83 -9.47 -0.02
N HIS A 470 20.96 -9.95 -0.92
CA HIS A 470 19.54 -10.14 -0.62
C HIS A 470 19.38 -11.05 0.59
N SER A 471 19.93 -12.26 0.54
CA SER A 471 19.81 -13.22 1.64
C SER A 471 20.42 -12.67 2.93
N ALA A 472 21.58 -12.03 2.87
CA ALA A 472 22.21 -11.40 4.04
C ALA A 472 21.35 -10.28 4.64
N LEU A 473 20.75 -9.43 3.81
CA LEU A 473 19.83 -8.38 4.26
C LEU A 473 18.57 -8.96 4.89
N ALA A 474 17.97 -9.96 4.24
CA ALA A 474 16.76 -10.62 4.74
C ALA A 474 16.98 -11.25 6.12
N GLU A 475 18.14 -11.89 6.33
CA GLU A 475 18.56 -12.42 7.63
C GLU A 475 18.83 -11.29 8.64
N ALA A 476 19.55 -10.24 8.25
CA ALA A 476 19.89 -9.12 9.13
C ALA A 476 18.65 -8.38 9.67
N VAL A 477 17.58 -8.28 8.87
CA VAL A 477 16.31 -7.70 9.32
C VAL A 477 15.35 -8.72 9.93
N GLY A 478 15.76 -9.99 10.07
CA GLY A 478 14.94 -11.06 10.64
C GLY A 478 13.69 -11.40 9.81
N GLY A 479 13.76 -11.22 8.50
CA GLY A 479 12.62 -11.43 7.59
C GLY A 479 11.50 -10.39 7.73
N ASP A 480 11.78 -9.21 8.28
CA ASP A 480 10.79 -8.14 8.47
C ASP A 480 9.94 -7.86 7.21
N PRO A 481 8.63 -8.13 7.21
CA PRO A 481 7.76 -7.90 6.06
C PRO A 481 7.58 -6.42 5.68
N ASP A 482 7.93 -5.49 6.57
CA ASP A 482 7.89 -4.05 6.30
C ASP A 482 8.99 -3.61 5.29
N VAL A 483 9.97 -4.48 4.99
CA VAL A 483 11.06 -4.19 4.03
C VAL A 483 10.83 -4.92 2.70
N ALA A 484 10.66 -4.15 1.62
CA ALA A 484 10.65 -4.71 0.27
C ALA A 484 12.05 -4.63 -0.38
N ILE A 485 12.62 -5.79 -0.70
CA ILE A 485 13.92 -5.91 -1.37
C ILE A 485 13.72 -6.08 -2.89
N TYR A 486 14.35 -5.21 -3.67
CA TYR A 486 14.37 -5.25 -5.14
C TYR A 486 15.76 -5.63 -5.63
N ASP A 487 15.86 -6.83 -6.18
CA ASP A 487 17.11 -7.52 -6.53
C ASP A 487 17.20 -7.93 -8.01
N ASN A 488 16.25 -7.51 -8.84
CA ASN A 488 16.31 -7.73 -10.29
C ASN A 488 17.55 -7.06 -10.91
N GLU A 489 17.99 -7.56 -12.06
CA GLU A 489 19.07 -6.92 -12.83
C GLU A 489 18.70 -5.47 -13.17
N VAL A 490 19.67 -4.57 -13.16
CA VAL A 490 19.45 -3.17 -13.55
C VAL A 490 19.18 -3.10 -15.06
N THR A 491 18.05 -2.51 -15.44
CA THR A 491 17.64 -2.43 -16.85
C THR A 491 17.68 -1.00 -17.39
N THR A 492 17.78 -0.83 -18.71
CA THR A 492 17.55 0.47 -19.37
C THR A 492 16.08 0.83 -19.48
N ALA A 493 15.17 -0.10 -19.19
CA ALA A 493 13.74 0.08 -19.38
C ALA A 493 13.16 0.89 -18.22
N GLY A 494 12.84 2.16 -18.47
CA GLY A 494 12.18 3.01 -17.47
C GLY A 494 10.84 2.46 -17.00
N ARG A 495 10.16 1.67 -17.84
CA ARG A 495 8.91 1.00 -17.48
C ARG A 495 9.03 0.01 -16.31
N ILE A 496 10.23 -0.52 -16.09
CA ILE A 496 10.54 -1.46 -15.02
C ILE A 496 11.25 -0.74 -13.87
N GLU A 497 12.30 0.03 -14.16
CA GLU A 497 13.16 0.56 -13.09
C GLU A 497 12.55 1.74 -12.30
N LEU A 498 11.49 2.38 -12.79
CA LEU A 498 10.80 3.41 -12.02
C LEU A 498 9.85 2.82 -10.96
N LEU A 499 9.40 1.57 -11.12
CA LEU A 499 8.44 0.92 -10.21
C LEU A 499 8.91 0.80 -8.74
N PRO A 500 10.18 0.45 -8.44
CA PRO A 500 10.66 0.39 -7.06
C PRO A 500 10.48 1.71 -6.29
N PHE A 501 10.47 2.83 -7.01
CA PHE A 501 10.38 4.18 -6.48
C PHE A 501 8.94 4.72 -6.41
N LEU A 502 7.94 3.91 -6.75
CA LEU A 502 6.54 4.35 -6.82
C LEU A 502 5.60 3.43 -6.05
N HIS A 503 4.64 4.05 -5.36
CA HIS A 503 3.40 3.43 -4.91
C HIS A 503 2.30 3.64 -5.95
N GLU A 504 1.54 2.60 -6.24
CA GLU A 504 0.29 2.75 -6.99
C GLU A 504 -0.81 3.29 -6.08
N GLN A 505 -1.72 4.10 -6.65
CA GLN A 505 -2.88 4.61 -5.93
C GLN A 505 -4.10 4.67 -6.84
N SER A 506 -5.23 4.17 -6.33
CA SER A 506 -6.53 4.23 -6.99
C SER A 506 -7.37 5.28 -6.28
N ILE A 507 -8.00 6.20 -7.04
CA ILE A 507 -8.86 7.26 -6.51
C ILE A 507 -10.21 7.16 -7.19
N THR A 508 -11.26 7.00 -6.42
CA THR A 508 -12.63 6.93 -6.91
C THR A 508 -13.46 8.07 -6.39
N ILE A 509 -13.99 8.90 -7.28
CA ILE A 509 -14.77 10.08 -6.92
C ILE A 509 -16.15 9.98 -7.56
N THR A 510 -17.20 10.09 -6.75
CA THR A 510 -18.55 10.27 -7.27
C THR A 510 -18.63 11.61 -8.01
N ALA A 511 -18.94 11.54 -9.32
CA ALA A 511 -18.96 12.67 -10.23
C ALA A 511 -20.40 13.06 -10.63
N HIS A 512 -21.35 12.83 -9.71
CA HIS A 512 -22.73 13.25 -9.85
C HIS A 512 -23.29 13.74 -8.51
N ARG A 513 -24.29 14.61 -8.58
CA ARG A 513 -25.16 15.00 -7.46
C ARG A 513 -26.56 14.48 -7.74
N PHE A 514 -26.95 13.41 -7.04
CA PHE A 514 -28.25 12.74 -7.24
C PHE A 514 -28.57 12.37 -8.70
N GLY A 515 -27.58 11.87 -9.44
CA GLY A 515 -27.71 11.46 -10.84
C GLY A 515 -27.39 12.54 -11.87
N ASN A 516 -27.33 13.82 -11.47
CA ASN A 516 -26.88 14.90 -12.37
C ASN A 516 -25.34 14.97 -12.36
N PRO A 517 -24.66 14.91 -13.52
CA PRO A 517 -23.20 15.06 -13.58
C PRO A 517 -22.73 16.33 -12.85
N ASP A 518 -21.65 16.19 -12.09
CA ASP A 518 -21.13 17.25 -11.23
C ASP A 518 -19.62 17.44 -11.47
N ALA A 519 -19.23 18.68 -11.74
CA ALA A 519 -17.86 19.06 -12.05
C ALA A 519 -17.04 19.47 -10.80
N TRP A 520 -17.61 19.44 -9.59
CA TRP A 520 -17.00 19.99 -8.37
C TRP A 520 -15.53 19.59 -8.12
N SER A 521 -15.12 18.38 -8.50
CA SER A 521 -13.75 17.88 -8.31
C SER A 521 -12.84 18.04 -9.54
N ALA A 522 -13.32 18.61 -10.65
CA ALA A 522 -12.60 18.62 -11.93
C ALA A 522 -11.31 19.43 -11.89
N ASP A 523 -11.26 20.52 -11.13
CA ASP A 523 -10.09 21.39 -11.05
C ASP A 523 -8.99 20.86 -10.10
N VAL A 524 -9.28 19.78 -9.37
CA VAL A 524 -8.37 19.18 -8.37
C VAL A 524 -7.62 17.96 -8.92
N ILE A 525 -8.20 17.26 -9.90
CA ILE A 525 -7.81 15.89 -10.29
C ILE A 525 -6.88 15.80 -11.50
#